data_AF-A0A7X2TXT8-F1
#
_entry.id   AF-A0A7X2TXT8-F1
#
_cell.length_a   1.000
_cell.length_b   1.000
_cell.length_c   1.000
_cell.angle_alpha   90.00
_cell.angle_beta   90.00
_cell.angle_gamma   90.00
#
_symmetry.space_group_name_H-M   'P 1'
#
loop_
_entity.id
_entity.type
_entity.pdbx_description
1 polymer ?
#
loop_
_entity_poly.entity_id
_entity_poly.type
_entity_poly.pdbx_seq_one_letter_code
_entity_poly.pdbx_strand_id
1 'polypeptide(L)'
;MMPSGYNNDLEIVQGPGYVAITQEMIHDTRIIPVDGRPHAPAAVRGYRGDSRGRWEGNTLVVDTTNFNGNVAFNRIPVTENFHVTERFTRTGPDAISYQFTVEDPGTWVKPLTGEIVMGTAPGQIYEYACHEANHSMENLLSSARNNEKEAAAKK
;
A
#
# COMPACT_ATOMS: atom_id res chain seq x y z
N MET A 1 2.44 1.64 -1.05
CA MET A 1 2.40 1.88 0.40
C MET A 1 2.45 3.37 0.71
N MET A 2 1.67 4.19 -0.02
CA MET A 2 1.66 5.64 0.22
C MET A 2 0.70 5.93 1.38
N PRO A 3 1.10 6.75 2.36
CA PRO A 3 0.21 7.14 3.45
C PRO A 3 -1.01 7.89 2.88
N SER A 4 -2.16 7.65 3.48
CA SER A 4 -3.41 8.30 3.10
C SER A 4 -4.18 8.70 4.35
N GLY A 5 -5.38 9.26 4.22
CA GLY A 5 -6.23 9.55 5.39
C GLY A 5 -6.57 8.30 6.22
N TYR A 6 -6.37 7.11 5.65
CA TYR A 6 -6.56 5.80 6.26
C TYR A 6 -5.42 4.86 5.81
N ASN A 7 -5.12 3.78 6.54
CA ASN A 7 -4.11 2.76 6.16
C ASN A 7 -2.64 3.20 6.30
N ASN A 8 -2.27 3.72 7.47
CA ASN A 8 -0.92 4.25 7.72
C ASN A 8 -0.01 3.29 8.48
N ASP A 9 -0.57 2.20 9.04
CA ASP A 9 0.19 1.24 9.82
C ASP A 9 0.62 0.02 8.97
N LEU A 10 1.86 -0.40 9.22
CA LEU A 10 2.52 -1.50 8.55
C LEU A 10 3.24 -2.37 9.57
N GLU A 11 3.11 -3.67 9.43
CA GLU A 11 3.89 -4.64 10.19
C GLU A 11 4.91 -5.28 9.25
N ILE A 12 6.19 -5.18 9.61
CA ILE A 12 7.29 -5.76 8.83
C ILE A 12 7.92 -6.87 9.67
N VAL A 13 7.77 -8.11 9.21
CA VAL A 13 8.30 -9.29 9.89
C VAL A 13 9.37 -9.92 9.01
N GLN A 14 10.51 -10.28 9.62
CA GLN A 14 11.61 -10.95 8.92
C GLN A 14 11.71 -12.39 9.39
N GLY A 15 11.90 -13.31 8.44
CA GLY A 15 12.17 -14.71 8.71
C GLY A 15 13.26 -15.25 7.78
N PRO A 16 13.74 -16.48 7.99
CA PRO A 16 14.73 -17.09 7.11
C PRO A 16 14.22 -17.14 5.66
N GLY A 17 14.90 -16.41 4.75
CA GLY A 17 14.58 -16.39 3.33
C GLY A 17 13.38 -15.52 2.91
N TYR A 18 12.70 -14.85 3.85
CA TYR A 18 11.51 -14.04 3.56
C TYR A 18 11.41 -12.77 4.40
N VAL A 19 10.83 -11.74 3.82
CA VAL A 19 10.27 -10.59 4.54
C VAL A 19 8.78 -10.55 4.25
N ALA A 20 7.96 -10.44 5.29
CA ALA A 20 6.53 -10.22 5.17
C ALA A 20 6.23 -8.77 5.53
N ILE A 21 5.41 -8.11 4.71
CA ILE A 21 4.88 -6.77 5.02
C ILE A 21 3.36 -6.87 5.01
N THR A 22 2.76 -6.72 6.18
CA THR A 22 1.31 -6.66 6.36
C THR A 22 0.88 -5.22 6.40
N GLN A 23 -0.13 -4.90 5.59
CA GLN A 23 -0.77 -3.61 5.60
C GLN A 23 -2.06 -3.66 6.42
N GLU A 24 -2.31 -2.62 7.23
CA GLU A 24 -3.51 -2.50 8.07
C GLU A 24 -4.80 -2.74 7.26
N MET A 25 -4.98 -2.00 6.16
CA MET A 25 -6.16 -2.12 5.32
C MET A 25 -6.24 -3.48 4.62
N ILE A 26 -7.40 -4.14 4.77
CA ILE A 26 -7.73 -5.43 4.15
C ILE A 26 -6.79 -6.57 4.62
N HIS A 27 -5.91 -6.33 5.60
CA HIS A 27 -4.90 -7.27 6.09
C HIS A 27 -4.03 -7.89 4.99
N ASP A 28 -3.81 -7.13 3.91
CA ASP A 28 -3.09 -7.67 2.80
C ASP A 28 -1.62 -7.85 3.17
N THR A 29 -1.14 -9.09 3.04
CA THR A 29 0.20 -9.50 3.44
C THR A 29 1.02 -9.79 2.19
N ARG A 30 2.04 -8.97 1.96
CA ARG A 30 3.01 -9.18 0.88
C ARG A 30 4.17 -10.03 1.40
N ILE A 31 4.35 -11.21 0.82
CA ILE A 31 5.49 -12.10 1.10
C ILE A 31 6.59 -11.85 0.07
N ILE A 32 7.77 -11.49 0.53
CA ILE A 32 8.92 -11.09 -0.29
C ILE A 32 10.05 -12.09 -0.05
N PRO A 33 10.29 -13.03 -0.97
CA PRO A 33 11.47 -13.89 -0.91
C PRO A 33 12.75 -13.06 -1.02
N VAL A 34 13.73 -13.32 -0.14
CA VAL A 34 15.04 -12.63 -0.10
C VAL A 34 16.22 -13.59 -0.31
N ASP A 35 15.94 -14.79 -0.82
CA ASP A 35 16.91 -15.87 -1.01
C ASP A 35 17.57 -15.88 -2.40
N GLY A 36 17.34 -14.83 -3.20
CA GLY A 36 17.97 -14.67 -4.52
C GLY A 36 17.31 -15.49 -5.63
N ARG A 37 16.17 -16.16 -5.38
CA ARG A 37 15.44 -16.85 -6.44
C ARG A 37 14.94 -15.86 -7.51
N PRO A 38 14.87 -16.24 -8.79
CA PRO A 38 14.40 -15.35 -9.85
C PRO A 38 12.91 -15.03 -9.71
N HIS A 39 12.48 -13.99 -10.43
CA HIS A 39 11.05 -13.73 -10.62
C HIS A 39 10.34 -14.90 -11.31
N ALA A 40 9.04 -15.01 -11.07
CA ALA A 40 8.18 -15.89 -11.83
C ALA A 40 8.22 -15.53 -13.33
N PRO A 41 7.97 -16.50 -14.23
CA PRO A 41 7.88 -16.21 -15.66
C PRO A 41 6.90 -15.06 -15.94
N ALA A 42 7.23 -14.19 -16.90
CA ALA A 42 6.44 -12.98 -17.20
C ALA A 42 4.97 -13.23 -17.58
N ALA A 43 4.61 -14.48 -17.92
CA ALA A 43 3.23 -14.89 -18.16
C ALA A 43 2.41 -15.06 -16.87
N VAL A 44 3.05 -15.24 -15.72
CA VAL A 44 2.40 -15.36 -14.41
C VAL A 44 2.25 -13.96 -13.83
N ARG A 45 1.05 -13.38 -13.97
CA ARG A 45 0.74 -12.02 -13.56
C ARG A 45 -0.33 -11.97 -12.47
N GLY A 46 -0.20 -11.03 -11.54
CA GLY A 46 -1.13 -10.85 -10.44
C GLY A 46 -1.40 -9.38 -10.11
N TYR A 47 -2.44 -9.11 -9.32
CA TYR A 47 -2.74 -7.75 -8.85
C TYR A 47 -1.60 -7.16 -8.01
N ARG A 48 -0.89 -7.99 -7.23
CA ARG A 48 0.23 -7.56 -6.40
C ARG A 48 1.59 -7.70 -7.05
N GLY A 49 1.63 -8.15 -8.30
CA GLY A 49 2.88 -8.49 -8.97
C GLY A 49 3.60 -9.68 -8.33
N ASP A 50 4.87 -9.83 -8.67
CA ASP A 50 5.80 -10.79 -8.07
C ASP A 50 6.99 -10.02 -7.50
N SER A 51 7.15 -10.05 -6.17
CA SER A 51 8.22 -9.34 -5.47
C SER A 51 9.44 -10.24 -5.23
N ARG A 52 10.63 -9.66 -5.34
CA ARG A 52 11.92 -10.25 -4.92
C ARG A 52 12.71 -9.23 -4.15
N GLY A 53 13.19 -9.63 -2.99
CA GLY A 53 14.01 -8.79 -2.15
C GLY A 53 15.48 -9.20 -2.18
N ARG A 54 16.35 -8.24 -1.88
CA ARG A 54 17.76 -8.47 -1.57
C ARG A 54 18.24 -7.45 -0.56
N TRP A 55 19.27 -7.80 0.19
CA TRP A 55 19.90 -6.89 1.14
C TRP A 55 21.11 -6.20 0.50
N GLU A 56 21.13 -4.87 0.57
CA GLU A 56 22.27 -4.02 0.24
C GLU A 56 22.72 -3.33 1.53
N GLY A 57 23.66 -3.95 2.26
CA GLY A 57 24.03 -3.49 3.60
C GLY A 57 22.85 -3.58 4.57
N ASN A 58 22.40 -2.44 5.08
CA ASN A 58 21.22 -2.35 5.97
C ASN A 58 19.89 -2.07 5.23
N THR A 59 19.92 -2.02 3.90
CA THR A 59 18.78 -1.65 3.07
C THR A 59 18.15 -2.90 2.46
N LEU A 60 16.85 -3.11 2.67
CA LEU A 60 16.09 -4.09 1.90
C LEU A 60 15.68 -3.43 0.59
N VAL A 61 16.16 -3.95 -0.53
CA VAL A 61 15.72 -3.54 -1.86
C VAL A 61 14.73 -4.57 -2.38
N VAL A 62 13.53 -4.13 -2.74
CA VAL A 62 12.45 -4.96 -3.26
C VAL A 62 12.19 -4.56 -4.70
N ASP A 63 12.33 -5.53 -5.60
CA ASP A 63 11.96 -5.44 -7.00
C ASP A 63 10.60 -6.11 -7.19
N THR A 64 9.64 -5.43 -7.82
CA THR A 64 8.31 -5.99 -8.08
C THR A 64 7.91 -5.76 -9.53
N THR A 65 7.60 -6.86 -10.21
CA THR A 65 7.20 -6.93 -11.62
C THR A 65 5.90 -7.73 -11.78
N ASN A 66 5.54 -8.13 -13.01
CA ASN A 66 4.44 -9.06 -13.30
C ASN A 66 3.05 -8.60 -12.81
N PHE A 67 2.78 -7.30 -12.86
CA PHE A 67 1.43 -6.79 -12.62
C PHE A 67 0.48 -7.19 -13.77
N ASN A 68 -0.80 -7.34 -13.46
CA ASN A 68 -1.84 -7.69 -14.44
C ASN A 68 -2.48 -6.49 -15.16
N GLY A 69 -1.97 -5.26 -14.95
CA GLY A 69 -2.49 -4.03 -15.56
C GLY A 69 -3.85 -3.55 -15.04
N ASN A 70 -4.47 -4.26 -14.09
CA ASN A 70 -5.75 -3.89 -13.49
C ASN A 70 -5.55 -3.23 -12.12
N VAL A 71 -4.51 -2.42 -11.99
CA VAL A 71 -4.15 -1.73 -10.74
C VAL A 71 -3.91 -0.26 -10.99
N ALA A 72 -3.93 0.53 -9.93
CA ALA A 72 -3.67 1.95 -9.98
C ALA A 72 -2.58 2.33 -8.98
N PHE A 73 -1.63 3.14 -9.40
CA PHE A 73 -0.66 3.78 -8.54
C PHE A 73 -1.11 5.22 -8.27
N ASN A 74 -1.37 5.55 -7.00
CA ASN A 74 -1.87 6.87 -6.60
C ASN A 74 -3.09 7.35 -7.42
N ARG A 75 -4.10 6.48 -7.59
CA ARG A 75 -5.32 6.69 -8.40
C ARG A 75 -5.10 6.83 -9.91
N ILE A 76 -3.88 6.65 -10.40
CA ILE A 76 -3.55 6.64 -11.83
C ILE A 76 -3.50 5.17 -12.28
N PRO A 77 -4.34 4.73 -13.23
CA PRO A 77 -4.24 3.39 -13.81
C PRO A 77 -2.86 3.15 -14.40
N VAL A 78 -2.31 1.95 -14.22
CA VAL A 78 -1.00 1.56 -14.75
C VAL A 78 -1.13 0.32 -15.62
N THR A 79 -0.17 0.13 -16.53
CA THR A 79 -0.17 -0.99 -17.46
C THR A 79 0.48 -2.25 -16.88
N GLU A 80 0.45 -3.33 -17.65
CA GLU A 80 1.19 -4.56 -17.35
C GLU A 80 2.72 -4.38 -17.32
N ASN A 81 3.23 -3.26 -17.84
CA ASN A 81 4.65 -2.90 -17.81
C ASN A 81 5.04 -2.14 -16.55
N PHE A 82 4.13 -2.00 -15.58
CA PHE A 82 4.42 -1.39 -14.29
C PHE A 82 5.53 -2.16 -13.57
N HIS A 83 6.55 -1.44 -13.14
CA HIS A 83 7.68 -1.94 -12.39
C HIS A 83 7.92 -1.05 -11.18
N VAL A 84 8.17 -1.66 -10.03
CA VAL A 84 8.38 -0.95 -8.77
C VAL A 84 9.67 -1.43 -8.14
N THR A 85 10.58 -0.51 -7.89
CA THR A 85 11.74 -0.73 -7.04
C THR A 85 11.55 0.04 -5.73
N GLU A 86 11.51 -0.67 -4.61
CA GLU A 86 11.40 -0.10 -3.27
C GLU A 86 12.71 -0.31 -2.51
N ARG A 87 13.05 0.63 -1.63
CA ARG A 87 14.20 0.57 -0.74
C ARG A 87 13.75 0.92 0.68
N PHE A 88 13.93 -0.01 1.61
CA PHE A 88 13.64 0.17 3.03
C PHE A 88 14.95 0.22 3.79
N THR A 89 15.35 1.41 4.22
CA THR A 89 16.61 1.65 4.92
C THR A 89 16.31 2.01 6.37
N ARG A 90 16.75 1.19 7.31
CA ARG A 90 16.65 1.56 8.73
C ARG A 90 17.66 2.68 9.04
N THR A 91 17.15 3.88 9.30
CA THR A 91 17.96 5.10 9.53
C THR A 91 18.19 5.37 11.02
N GLY A 92 17.46 4.68 11.90
CA GLY A 92 17.60 4.78 13.35
C GLY A 92 16.84 3.69 14.09
N PRO A 93 16.78 3.75 15.43
CA PRO A 93 16.02 2.78 16.23
C PRO A 93 14.54 2.74 15.85
N ASP A 94 13.96 3.92 15.58
CA ASP A 94 12.52 4.14 15.41
C ASP A 94 12.15 4.70 14.02
N ALA A 95 13.05 4.61 13.05
CA ALA A 95 12.87 5.22 11.74
C ALA A 95 13.34 4.33 10.59
N ILE A 96 12.53 4.26 9.53
CA ILE A 96 12.85 3.66 8.25
C ILE A 96 12.66 4.73 7.16
N SER A 97 13.70 5.01 6.37
CA SER A 97 13.52 5.72 5.10
C SER A 97 13.03 4.72 4.06
N TYR A 98 11.82 4.95 3.57
CA TYR A 98 11.21 4.21 2.49
C TYR A 98 11.26 5.04 1.21
N GLN A 99 12.06 4.58 0.25
CA GLN A 99 12.14 5.15 -1.08
C GLN A 99 11.50 4.20 -2.07
N PHE A 100 10.84 4.75 -3.09
CA PHE A 100 10.33 3.96 -4.19
C PHE A 100 10.59 4.66 -5.51
N THR A 101 10.82 3.86 -6.55
CA THR A 101 10.83 4.29 -7.95
C THR A 101 9.82 3.45 -8.69
N VAL A 102 8.93 4.11 -9.43
CA VAL A 102 7.95 3.47 -10.30
C VAL A 102 8.24 3.78 -11.75
N GLU A 103 8.07 2.78 -12.59
CA GLU A 103 8.29 2.86 -14.03
C GLU A 103 7.10 2.22 -14.75
N ASP A 104 6.50 2.95 -15.69
CA ASP A 104 5.51 2.39 -16.62
C ASP A 104 5.49 3.26 -17.87
N PRO A 105 6.19 2.87 -18.95
CA PRO A 105 6.26 3.63 -20.19
C PRO A 105 4.90 3.86 -20.86
N GLY A 106 3.88 3.05 -20.53
CA GLY A 106 2.52 3.23 -21.03
C GLY A 106 1.76 4.37 -20.33
N THR A 107 2.23 4.79 -19.15
CA THR A 107 1.56 5.79 -18.30
C THR A 107 2.42 7.04 -18.09
N TRP A 108 3.74 6.90 -17.88
CA TRP A 108 4.67 8.00 -17.65
C TRP A 108 5.83 7.99 -18.63
N VAL A 109 6.26 9.19 -19.04
CA VAL A 109 7.42 9.38 -19.94
C VAL A 109 8.77 9.21 -19.26
N LYS A 110 8.80 9.23 -17.93
CA LYS A 110 10.01 9.08 -17.09
C LYS A 110 9.65 8.38 -15.78
N PRO A 111 10.61 7.68 -15.14
CA PRO A 111 10.42 7.13 -13.81
C PRO A 111 10.03 8.21 -12.79
N LEU A 112 9.17 7.85 -11.84
CA LEU A 112 8.79 8.69 -10.71
C LEU A 112 9.38 8.11 -9.42
N THR A 113 10.06 8.95 -8.65
CA THR A 113 10.65 8.57 -7.36
C THR A 113 10.01 9.36 -6.23
N GLY A 114 9.77 8.69 -5.11
CA GLY A 114 9.32 9.32 -3.86
C GLY A 114 10.06 8.76 -2.65
N GLU A 115 10.07 9.52 -1.57
CA GLU A 115 10.64 9.13 -0.28
C GLU A 115 9.67 9.49 0.84
N ILE A 116 9.51 8.57 1.79
CA ILE A 116 8.70 8.72 2.98
C ILE A 116 9.51 8.20 4.16
N VAL A 117 9.52 8.95 5.26
CA VAL A 117 10.07 8.46 6.53
C VAL A 117 8.94 7.80 7.31
N MET A 118 9.11 6.51 7.60
CA MET A 118 8.20 5.72 8.44
C MET A 118 8.71 5.74 9.88
N GLY A 119 7.83 6.14 10.81
CA GLY A 119 8.07 6.06 12.25
C GLY A 119 7.51 4.78 12.85
N THR A 120 7.81 4.53 14.12
CA THR A 120 7.20 3.43 14.88
C THR A 120 5.78 3.81 15.34
N ALA A 121 4.86 2.85 15.21
CA ALA A 121 3.53 2.92 15.78
C ALA A 121 3.47 2.09 17.07
N PRO A 122 2.81 2.57 18.15
CA PRO A 122 2.66 1.79 19.37
C PRO A 122 1.59 0.70 19.20
N GLY A 123 1.89 -0.51 19.68
CA GLY A 123 0.92 -1.62 19.70
C GLY A 123 0.98 -2.51 18.45
N GLN A 124 -0.07 -3.31 18.26
CA GLN A 124 -0.22 -4.23 17.13
C GLN A 124 -1.19 -3.67 16.10
N ILE A 125 -1.08 -4.12 14.85
CA ILE A 125 -2.13 -3.90 13.85
C ILE A 125 -3.37 -4.69 14.28
N TYR A 126 -4.48 -3.98 14.44
CA TYR A 126 -5.77 -4.58 14.82
C TYR A 126 -6.55 -5.06 13.59
N GLU A 127 -7.69 -5.70 13.86
CA GLU A 127 -8.61 -6.10 12.80
C GLU A 127 -9.15 -4.89 12.02
N TYR A 128 -8.84 -4.83 10.72
CA TYR A 128 -9.56 -4.05 9.74
C TYR A 128 -10.94 -4.66 9.49
N ALA A 129 -11.93 -4.21 10.26
CA ALA A 129 -13.33 -4.54 10.06
C ALA A 129 -14.10 -3.32 9.54
N CYS A 130 -14.73 -3.42 8.37
CA CYS A 130 -15.57 -2.35 7.79
C CYS A 130 -16.88 -2.08 8.55
N HIS A 131 -16.99 -2.46 9.83
CA HIS A 131 -18.26 -2.49 10.55
C HIS A 131 -18.36 -1.52 11.73
N GLU A 132 -17.24 -1.06 12.30
CA GLU A 132 -17.29 -0.13 13.44
C GLU A 132 -17.29 1.32 12.94
N ALA A 133 -18.34 2.07 13.32
CA ALA A 133 -18.63 3.46 12.95
C ALA A 133 -19.22 3.73 11.54
N ASN A 134 -19.86 2.75 10.88
CA ASN A 134 -20.68 3.03 9.70
C ASN A 134 -22.02 3.71 10.07
N HIS A 135 -21.93 4.95 10.54
CA HIS A 135 -23.07 5.83 10.80
C HIS A 135 -23.57 6.52 9.53
N SER A 136 -23.03 6.19 8.35
CA SER A 136 -23.37 6.89 7.11
C SER A 136 -24.87 6.82 6.82
N MET A 137 -25.51 5.66 7.02
CA MET A 137 -26.96 5.53 6.83
C MET A 137 -27.75 6.37 7.83
N GLU A 138 -27.38 6.33 9.12
CA GLU A 138 -28.03 7.12 10.16
C GLU A 138 -27.89 8.63 9.90
N ASN A 139 -26.67 9.09 9.59
CA ASN A 139 -26.35 10.49 9.31
C ASN A 139 -27.05 11.01 8.04
N LEU A 140 -27.14 10.18 6.99
CA LEU A 140 -27.86 10.54 5.76
C LEU A 140 -29.35 10.69 6.02
N LEU A 141 -29.97 9.74 6.74
CA LEU A 141 -31.39 9.78 7.05
C LEU A 141 -31.72 10.94 8.02
N SER A 142 -30.91 11.17 9.04
CA SER A 142 -31.12 12.27 9.99
C SER A 142 -30.98 13.64 9.31
N SER A 143 -30.00 13.79 8.42
CA SER A 143 -29.85 15.01 7.60
C SER A 143 -31.04 15.22 6.67
N ALA A 144 -31.53 14.15 6.01
CA ALA A 144 -32.72 14.24 5.16
C ALA A 144 -33.97 14.68 5.96
N ARG A 145 -34.17 14.14 7.16
CA ARG A 145 -35.28 14.56 8.05
C ARG A 145 -35.15 16.02 8.49
N ASN A 146 -33.94 16.50 8.76
CA ASN A 146 -33.72 17.91 9.08
C ASN A 146 -34.05 18.82 7.89
N ASN A 147 -33.63 18.47 6.67
CA ASN A 147 -33.98 19.22 5.46
C ASN A 147 -35.50 19.31 5.24
N GLU A 148 -36.23 18.21 5.49
CA GLU A 148 -37.69 18.21 5.41
C GLU A 148 -38.35 19.11 6.46
N LYS A 149 -37.84 19.13 7.70
CA LYS A 149 -38.34 20.02 8.76
C LYS A 149 -38.11 21.49 8.41
N GLU A 150 -36.92 21.83 7.91
CA GLU A 150 -36.61 23.20 7.48
C GLU A 150 -37.50 23.65 6.31
N ALA A 151 -37.79 22.76 5.36
CA ALA A 151 -38.69 23.05 4.26
C ALA A 151 -40.14 23.25 4.75
N ALA A 152 -40.60 22.45 5.71
CA ALA A 152 -41.93 22.58 6.30
C ALA A 152 -42.09 23.88 7.10
N ALA A 153 -41.05 24.33 7.81
CA ALA A 153 -41.06 25.56 8.60
C ALA A 153 -41.05 26.85 7.76
N LYS A 154 -40.73 26.77 6.46
CA LYS A 154 -40.75 27.90 5.51
C LYS A 154 -42.10 28.07 4.79
N LYS A 155 -43.07 27.19 5.04
CA LYS A 155 -44.45 27.26 4.53
C LYS A 155 -45.37 27.88 5.57
#